data_AF-A0A6P1ILJ6-F1
#
_entry.id   AF-A0A6P1ILJ6-F1
#
_cell.length_a   1.000
_cell.length_b   1.000
_cell.length_c   1.000
_cell.angle_alpha   90.00
_cell.angle_beta   90.00
_cell.angle_gamma   90.00
#
_symmetry.space_group_name_H-M   'P 1'
#
loop_
_entity.id
_entity.type
_entity.pdbx_description
1 polymer ?
#
loop_
_entity_poly.entity_id
_entity_poly.type
_entity_poly.pdbx_seq_one_letter_code
_entity_poly.pdbx_strand_id
1 'polypeptide(L)'
;MRIVFFLLETLFFFLMAMALLRAWMNHLRVQMSGQPGRFAIAVTDWLVQPMRRVLPRAWAQSRIDWGSLLSAIVLALAYGGIWLVLAASVSEVSASPATWVVTILTMALRILVRTLLQGLMILLIGYAILSWVQPHSPVMATLDRLCAPLLRPIRRVIPLVGGVDLSVLVLIILLQVGLMILG
;
A
#
# COMPACT_ATOMS: atom_id res chain seq x y z
N MET A 1 -11.64 -15.91 17.89
CA MET A 1 -10.77 -14.72 17.80
C MET A 1 -9.87 -14.69 16.57
N ARG A 2 -9.19 -15.78 16.17
CA ARG A 2 -8.29 -15.77 14.99
C ARG A 2 -8.93 -15.28 13.69
N ILE A 3 -10.17 -15.69 13.41
CA ILE A 3 -10.92 -15.25 12.21
C ILE A 3 -11.17 -13.74 12.25
N VAL A 4 -11.54 -13.17 13.40
CA VAL A 4 -11.81 -11.74 13.55
C VAL A 4 -10.55 -10.92 13.26
N PHE A 5 -9.40 -11.33 13.82
CA PHE A 5 -8.12 -10.66 13.55
C PHE A 5 -7.72 -10.76 12.07
N PHE A 6 -7.93 -11.91 11.43
CA PHE A 6 -7.69 -12.08 10.00
C PHE A 6 -8.57 -11.16 9.15
N LEU A 7 -9.87 -11.08 9.43
CA LEU A 7 -10.79 -10.20 8.71
C LEU A 7 -10.42 -8.73 8.89
N LEU A 8 -10.03 -8.36 10.11
CA LEU A 8 -9.59 -7.01 10.44
C LEU A 8 -8.30 -6.66 9.70
N GLU A 9 -7.28 -7.52 9.76
CA GLU A 9 -6.03 -7.33 9.00
C GLU A 9 -6.30 -7.21 7.51
N THR A 10 -7.13 -8.09 6.94
CA THR A 10 -7.47 -8.08 5.51
C THR A 10 -8.17 -6.78 5.10
N LEU A 11 -9.14 -6.31 5.90
CA LEU A 11 -9.87 -5.08 5.64
C LEU A 11 -8.94 -3.87 5.68
N PHE A 12 -8.14 -3.75 6.75
CA PHE A 12 -7.22 -2.63 6.92
C PHE A 12 -6.10 -2.66 5.86
N PHE A 13 -5.54 -3.82 5.56
CA PHE A 13 -4.61 -4.02 4.45
C PHE A 13 -5.19 -3.49 3.15
N PHE A 14 -6.40 -3.90 2.79
CA PHE A 14 -7.04 -3.48 1.55
C PHE A 14 -7.26 -1.95 1.49
N LEU A 15 -7.80 -1.36 2.56
CA LEU A 15 -8.04 0.09 2.62
C LEU A 15 -6.74 0.90 2.56
N MET A 16 -5.70 0.49 3.30
CA MET A 16 -4.38 1.11 3.27
C MET A 16 -3.71 0.95 1.92
N ALA A 17 -3.77 -0.24 1.31
CA ALA A 17 -3.21 -0.50 -0.01
C ALA A 17 -3.87 0.40 -1.08
N MET A 18 -5.18 0.58 -1.04
CA MET A 18 -5.88 1.50 -1.95
C MET A 18 -5.48 2.97 -1.71
N ALA A 19 -5.31 3.39 -0.45
CA ALA A 19 -4.86 4.74 -0.13
C ALA A 19 -3.42 5.00 -0.61
N LEU A 20 -2.51 4.03 -0.39
CA LEU A 20 -1.13 4.09 -0.87
C LEU A 20 -1.06 4.05 -2.40
N LEU A 21 -1.87 3.21 -3.06
CA LEU A 21 -1.96 3.16 -4.52
C LEU A 21 -2.41 4.51 -5.08
N ARG A 22 -3.44 5.12 -4.50
CA ARG A 22 -3.91 6.46 -4.88
C ARG A 22 -2.81 7.50 -4.72
N ALA A 23 -2.09 7.47 -3.59
CA ALA A 23 -0.95 8.37 -3.37
C ALA A 23 0.15 8.19 -4.41
N TRP A 24 0.49 6.94 -4.74
CA TRP A 24 1.50 6.59 -5.74
C TRP A 24 1.11 7.03 -7.14
N MET A 25 -0.12 6.74 -7.56
CA MET A 25 -0.63 7.16 -8.86
C MET A 25 -0.67 8.69 -8.99
N ASN A 26 -1.05 9.42 -7.95
CA ASN A 26 -1.03 10.89 -7.94
C ASN A 26 0.40 11.44 -8.00
N HIS A 27 1.33 10.84 -7.26
CA HIS A 27 2.75 11.21 -7.30
C HIS A 27 3.34 11.06 -8.72
N LEU A 28 2.98 9.97 -9.41
CA LEU A 28 3.40 9.72 -10.79
C LEU A 28 2.56 10.45 -11.85
N ARG A 29 1.58 11.27 -11.45
CA ARG A 29 0.66 11.99 -12.35
C ARG A 29 -0.06 11.08 -13.34
N VAL A 30 -0.40 9.87 -12.90
CA VAL A 30 -1.22 8.92 -13.66
C VAL A 30 -2.68 9.35 -13.55
N GLN A 31 -3.40 9.32 -14.67
CA GLN A 31 -4.81 9.73 -14.69
C GLN A 31 -5.66 8.79 -13.83
N MET A 32 -6.47 9.37 -12.94
CA MET A 32 -7.40 8.62 -12.07
C MET A 32 -8.70 8.21 -12.75
N SER A 33 -8.90 8.63 -14.00
CA SER A 33 -10.11 8.32 -14.78
C SER A 33 -10.15 6.87 -15.26
N GLY A 34 -9.02 6.15 -15.26
CA GLY A 34 -8.94 4.73 -15.62
C GLY A 34 -8.90 3.78 -14.42
N GLN A 35 -8.92 2.48 -14.69
CA GLN A 35 -8.61 1.46 -13.68
C GLN A 35 -7.08 1.30 -13.54
N PRO A 36 -6.54 1.10 -12.32
CA PRO A 36 -7.25 0.91 -11.03
C PRO A 36 -7.62 2.21 -10.29
N GLY A 37 -7.35 3.39 -10.86
CA GLY A 37 -7.53 4.69 -10.19
C GLY A 37 -8.97 5.00 -9.77
N ARG A 38 -9.95 4.76 -10.63
CA ARG A 38 -11.38 4.93 -10.29
C ARG A 38 -11.77 4.11 -9.07
N PHE A 39 -11.32 2.86 -9.02
CA PHE A 39 -11.60 1.97 -7.89
C PHE A 39 -10.92 2.44 -6.61
N ALA A 40 -9.64 2.83 -6.68
CA ALA A 40 -8.91 3.36 -5.54
C ALA A 40 -9.59 4.62 -4.96
N ILE A 41 -10.12 5.51 -5.81
CA ILE A 41 -10.91 6.66 -5.35
C ILE A 41 -12.18 6.20 -4.66
N ALA A 42 -13.00 5.37 -5.32
CA ALA A 42 -14.28 4.92 -4.76
C ALA A 42 -14.15 4.29 -3.38
N VAL A 43 -13.08 3.51 -3.14
CA VAL A 43 -12.81 2.85 -1.86
C VAL A 43 -12.29 3.82 -0.79
N THR A 44 -11.57 4.88 -1.16
CA THR A 44 -10.80 5.70 -0.21
C THR A 44 -11.35 7.10 0.00
N ASP A 45 -12.23 7.61 -0.87
CA ASP A 45 -12.61 9.03 -0.86
C ASP A 45 -13.28 9.47 0.43
N TRP A 46 -14.08 8.59 1.05
CA TRP A 46 -14.74 8.85 2.33
C TRP A 46 -13.76 9.20 3.45
N LEU A 47 -12.53 8.70 3.41
CA LEU A 47 -11.48 8.99 4.39
C LEU A 47 -10.52 10.07 3.90
N VAL A 48 -10.14 10.03 2.62
CA VAL A 48 -9.15 10.94 2.03
C VAL A 48 -9.67 12.37 1.97
N GLN A 49 -10.94 12.59 1.63
CA GLN A 49 -11.48 13.94 1.52
C GLN A 49 -11.55 14.67 2.87
N PRO A 50 -12.06 14.08 3.97
CA PRO A 50 -11.94 14.68 5.30
C PRO A 50 -10.48 14.99 5.65
N MET A 51 -9.57 14.06 5.39
CA MET A 51 -8.15 14.24 5.72
C MET A 51 -7.52 15.41 4.95
N ARG A 52 -7.88 15.59 3.67
CA ARG A 52 -7.45 16.73 2.85
C ARG A 52 -7.98 18.07 3.34
N ARG A 53 -9.16 18.10 3.98
CA ARG A 53 -9.73 19.35 4.54
C ARG A 53 -8.99 19.83 5.78
N VAL A 54 -8.37 18.91 6.53
CA VAL A 54 -7.57 19.23 7.73
C VAL A 54 -6.17 19.73 7.35
N LEU A 55 -5.67 19.39 6.16
CA LEU A 55 -4.33 19.75 5.73
C LEU A 55 -4.20 21.25 5.37
N PRO A 56 -3.03 21.88 5.67
CA PRO A 56 -2.73 23.21 5.18
C PRO A 56 -2.78 23.28 3.64
N ARG A 57 -3.21 24.43 3.11
CA ARG A 57 -3.34 24.64 1.65
C ARG A 57 -2.05 24.33 0.88
N ALA A 58 -0.89 24.66 1.46
CA ALA A 58 0.42 24.38 0.87
C ALA A 58 0.66 22.88 0.63
N TRP A 59 0.16 22.01 1.52
CA TRP A 59 0.33 20.56 1.40
C TRP A 59 -0.78 19.96 0.53
N ALA A 60 -1.99 20.49 0.63
CA ALA A 60 -3.11 20.07 -0.23
C ALA A 60 -2.83 20.30 -1.73
N GLN A 61 -2.03 21.32 -2.08
CA GLN A 61 -1.63 21.63 -3.47
C GLN A 61 -0.29 21.01 -3.89
N SER A 62 0.34 20.21 -3.01
CA SER A 62 1.61 19.54 -3.31
C SER A 62 1.48 18.54 -4.46
N ARG A 63 2.61 18.20 -5.08
CA ARG A 63 2.70 17.08 -6.05
C ARG A 63 2.42 15.72 -5.40
N ILE A 64 2.66 15.62 -4.09
CA ILE A 64 2.40 14.42 -3.29
C ILE A 64 0.99 14.52 -2.71
N ASP A 65 0.21 13.44 -2.84
CA ASP A 65 -1.11 13.36 -2.23
C ASP A 65 -1.01 13.05 -0.73
N TRP A 66 -0.68 14.09 0.04
CA TRP A 66 -0.57 14.01 1.49
C TRP A 66 -1.85 13.55 2.17
N GLY A 67 -3.01 13.84 1.58
CA GLY A 67 -4.30 13.37 2.10
C GLY A 67 -4.39 11.85 2.10
N SER A 68 -3.97 11.21 1.01
CA SER A 68 -3.95 9.75 0.92
C SER A 68 -2.88 9.10 1.80
N LEU A 69 -1.68 9.71 1.91
CA LEU A 69 -0.64 9.22 2.83
C LEU A 69 -1.09 9.31 4.29
N LEU A 70 -1.66 10.44 4.69
CA LEU A 70 -2.16 10.63 6.05
C LEU A 70 -3.34 9.69 6.35
N SER A 71 -4.19 9.42 5.36
CA SER A 71 -5.27 8.42 5.48
C SER A 71 -4.72 7.02 5.74
N ALA A 72 -3.65 6.61 5.05
CA ALA A 72 -3.00 5.32 5.30
C ALA A 72 -2.41 5.24 6.72
N ILE A 73 -1.79 6.32 7.20
CA ILE A 73 -1.25 6.40 8.57
C ILE A 73 -2.38 6.30 9.60
N VAL A 74 -3.48 7.03 9.41
CA VAL A 74 -4.65 6.98 10.31
C VAL A 74 -5.27 5.59 10.34
N LEU A 75 -5.38 4.92 9.19
CA LEU A 75 -5.83 3.53 9.13
C LEU A 75 -4.88 2.59 9.88
N ALA A 76 -3.57 2.77 9.76
CA ALA A 76 -2.59 1.95 10.48
C ALA A 76 -2.66 2.15 12.00
N LEU A 77 -2.86 3.39 12.47
CA LEU A 77 -3.07 3.71 13.89
C LEU A 77 -4.38 3.12 14.40
N ALA A 78 -5.45 3.23 13.62
CA ALA A 78 -6.76 2.65 13.94
C ALA A 78 -6.69 1.12 14.03
N TYR A 79 -5.99 0.46 13.09
CA TYR A 79 -5.71 -0.98 13.16
C TYR A 79 -5.03 -1.35 14.48
N GLY A 80 -3.91 -0.68 14.80
CA GLY A 80 -3.14 -0.96 16.01
C GLY A 80 -3.98 -0.78 17.28
N GLY A 81 -4.76 0.30 17.37
CA GLY A 81 -5.66 0.56 18.50
C GLY A 81 -6.75 -0.49 18.65
N ILE A 82 -7.46 -0.83 17.57
CA ILE A 82 -8.55 -1.82 17.63
C ILE A 82 -8.00 -3.21 17.94
N TRP A 83 -6.89 -3.61 17.32
CA TRP A 83 -6.25 -4.90 17.58
C TRP A 83 -5.93 -5.06 19.07
N LEU A 84 -5.40 -4.00 19.66
CA LEU A 84 -4.96 -3.96 21.05
C LEU A 84 -6.12 -3.93 22.05
N VAL A 85 -7.23 -3.24 21.74
CA VAL A 85 -8.47 -3.34 22.54
C VAL A 85 -9.02 -4.76 22.51
N LEU A 86 -9.03 -5.40 21.35
CA LEU A 86 -9.49 -6.79 21.22
C LEU A 86 -8.55 -7.76 21.96
N ALA A 87 -7.24 -7.56 21.89
CA ALA A 87 -6.28 -8.37 22.64
C ALA A 87 -6.44 -8.23 24.16
N ALA A 88 -6.63 -7.01 24.65
CA ALA A 88 -6.88 -6.71 26.07
C ALA A 88 -8.17 -7.34 26.60
N SER A 89 -9.17 -7.58 25.73
CA SER A 89 -10.42 -8.23 26.12
C SER A 89 -10.28 -9.74 26.38
N VAL A 90 -9.20 -10.37 25.92
CA VAL A 90 -8.98 -11.82 26.00
C VAL A 90 -7.92 -12.18 27.06
N SER A 91 -7.04 -11.25 27.41
CA SER A 91 -5.99 -11.47 28.40
C SER A 91 -5.88 -10.25 29.29
N GLU A 92 -5.78 -10.46 30.61
CA GLU A 92 -5.52 -9.39 31.57
C GLU A 92 -4.08 -8.87 31.40
N VAL A 93 -3.90 -8.02 30.39
CA VAL A 93 -2.64 -7.35 30.12
C VAL A 93 -2.58 -6.10 30.99
N SER A 94 -1.90 -6.19 32.13
CA SER A 94 -1.52 -5.02 32.91
C SER A 94 -0.36 -4.31 32.19
N ALA A 95 -0.69 -3.31 31.39
CA ALA A 95 0.29 -2.47 30.70
C ALA A 95 0.11 -1.00 31.07
N SER A 96 1.22 -0.28 31.19
CA SER A 96 1.21 1.18 31.42
C SER A 96 0.69 1.92 30.18
N PRO A 97 0.01 3.09 30.32
CA PRO A 97 -0.43 3.92 29.19
C PRO A 97 0.66 4.15 28.13
N ALA A 98 1.91 4.36 28.55
CA ALA A 98 3.04 4.52 27.64
C ALA A 98 3.31 3.27 26.80
N THR A 99 3.21 2.08 27.40
CA THR A 99 3.35 0.80 26.69
C THR A 99 2.28 0.62 25.61
N TRP A 100 1.03 1.01 25.89
CA TRP A 100 -0.06 0.96 24.90
C TRP A 100 0.24 1.86 23.70
N VAL A 101 0.66 3.10 23.92
CA VAL A 101 1.01 4.05 22.84
C VAL A 101 2.16 3.52 21.99
N VAL A 102 3.25 3.08 22.63
CA VAL A 102 4.41 2.51 21.91
C VAL A 102 4.00 1.29 21.09
N THR A 103 3.12 0.43 21.63
CA THR A 103 2.61 -0.75 20.92
C THR A 103 1.80 -0.35 19.68
N ILE A 104 0.88 0.61 19.81
CA ILE A 104 0.08 1.12 18.68
C ILE A 104 0.99 1.68 17.58
N LEU A 105 1.96 2.53 17.94
CA LEU A 105 2.88 3.12 16.97
C LEU A 105 3.73 2.07 16.26
N THR A 106 4.23 1.09 17.02
CA THR A 106 5.03 -0.01 16.47
C THR A 106 4.20 -0.87 15.51
N MET A 107 2.98 -1.23 15.89
CA MET A 107 2.07 -2.00 15.04
C MET A 107 1.66 -1.22 13.78
N ALA A 108 1.35 0.08 13.92
CA ALA A 108 1.00 0.95 12.81
C ALA A 108 2.15 1.03 11.80
N LEU A 109 3.39 1.23 12.26
CA LEU A 109 4.57 1.24 11.39
C LEU A 109 4.74 -0.09 10.67
N ARG A 110 4.67 -1.22 11.40
CA ARG A 110 4.82 -2.56 10.82
C ARG A 110 3.77 -2.83 9.76
N ILE A 111 2.48 -2.63 10.06
CA ILE A 111 1.43 -2.93 9.09
C ILE A 111 1.47 -2.00 7.88
N LEU A 112 1.85 -0.73 8.06
CA LEU A 112 1.98 0.22 6.96
C LEU A 112 3.10 -0.20 5.99
N VAL A 113 4.28 -0.54 6.52
CA VAL A 113 5.41 -1.04 5.71
C VAL A 113 5.05 -2.37 5.06
N ARG A 114 4.45 -3.31 5.80
CA ARG A 114 3.97 -4.59 5.27
C ARG A 114 3.02 -4.39 4.10
N THR A 115 2.03 -3.51 4.27
CA THR A 115 1.02 -3.19 3.26
C THR A 115 1.64 -2.56 2.03
N LEU A 116 2.62 -1.67 2.19
CA LEU A 116 3.36 -1.10 1.07
C LEU A 116 4.07 -2.18 0.25
N LEU A 117 4.86 -3.03 0.91
CA LEU A 117 5.61 -4.09 0.25
C LEU A 117 4.70 -5.12 -0.44
N GLN A 118 3.66 -5.59 0.26
CA GLN A 118 2.67 -6.51 -0.30
C GLN A 118 1.85 -5.88 -1.42
N GLY A 119 1.47 -4.61 -1.29
CA GLY A 119 0.75 -3.87 -2.33
C GLY A 119 1.58 -3.70 -3.60
N LEU A 120 2.87 -3.40 -3.47
CA LEU A 120 3.80 -3.37 -4.60
C LEU A 120 3.95 -4.76 -5.24
N MET A 121 4.01 -5.82 -4.45
CA MET A 121 4.07 -7.19 -4.96
C MET A 121 2.82 -7.54 -5.77
N ILE A 122 1.61 -7.22 -5.26
CA ILE A 122 0.35 -7.45 -6.00
C ILE A 122 0.34 -6.64 -7.31
N LEU A 123 0.79 -5.38 -7.27
CA LEU A 123 0.89 -4.54 -8.46
C LEU A 123 1.82 -5.14 -9.52
N LEU A 124 2.98 -5.64 -9.10
CA LEU A 124 3.97 -6.28 -9.97
C LEU A 124 3.49 -7.62 -10.53
N ILE A 125 2.77 -8.42 -9.73
CA ILE A 125 2.13 -9.65 -10.20
C ILE A 125 1.08 -9.32 -11.26
N GLY A 126 0.23 -8.32 -11.03
CA GLY A 126 -0.74 -7.85 -12.02
C GLY A 126 -0.08 -7.37 -13.31
N TYR A 127 1.03 -6.65 -13.20
CA TYR A 127 1.85 -6.23 -14.35
C TYR A 127 2.44 -7.43 -15.10
N ALA A 128 3.03 -8.39 -14.41
CA ALA A 128 3.62 -9.59 -15.03
C ALA A 128 2.56 -10.39 -15.81
N ILE A 129 1.41 -10.66 -15.18
CA ILE A 129 0.31 -11.39 -15.81
C ILE A 129 -0.17 -10.68 -17.07
N LEU A 130 -0.47 -9.37 -17.00
CA LEU A 130 -0.94 -8.63 -18.17
C LEU A 130 0.13 -8.48 -19.25
N SER A 131 1.41 -8.41 -18.89
CA SER A 131 2.50 -8.34 -19.87
C SER A 131 2.57 -9.58 -20.75
N TRP A 132 2.20 -10.75 -20.24
CA TRP A 132 2.22 -12.01 -20.98
C TRP A 132 0.89 -12.28 -21.69
N VAL A 133 -0.23 -12.01 -21.02
CA VAL A 133 -1.55 -12.36 -21.53
C VAL A 133 -2.09 -11.29 -22.48
N GLN A 134 -1.92 -10.01 -22.15
CA GLN A 134 -2.53 -8.91 -22.91
C GLN A 134 -1.70 -7.60 -22.85
N PRO A 135 -0.52 -7.57 -23.52
CA PRO A 135 0.41 -6.45 -23.43
C PRO A 135 -0.12 -5.12 -24.00
N HIS A 136 -1.12 -5.16 -24.88
CA HIS A 136 -1.69 -3.98 -25.54
C HIS A 136 -2.94 -3.41 -24.85
N SER A 137 -3.25 -3.82 -23.62
CA SER A 137 -4.45 -3.34 -22.91
C SER A 137 -4.26 -1.93 -22.29
N PRO A 138 -5.34 -1.12 -22.14
CA PRO A 138 -5.26 0.18 -21.46
C PRO A 138 -4.80 0.09 -20.01
N VAL A 139 -5.13 -1.01 -19.32
CA VAL A 139 -4.69 -1.27 -17.95
C VAL A 139 -3.20 -1.53 -17.91
N MET A 140 -2.65 -2.27 -18.89
CA MET A 140 -1.22 -2.51 -19.00
C MET A 140 -0.42 -1.20 -19.11
N ALA A 141 -0.88 -0.23 -19.92
CA ALA A 141 -0.24 1.08 -20.01
C ALA A 141 -0.21 1.84 -18.66
N THR A 142 -1.25 1.66 -17.85
CA THR A 142 -1.31 2.22 -16.49
C THR A 142 -0.34 1.52 -15.55
N LEU A 143 -0.31 0.19 -15.56
CA LEU A 143 0.60 -0.60 -14.73
C LEU A 143 2.06 -0.38 -15.10
N ASP A 144 2.40 -0.29 -16.39
CA ASP A 144 3.77 0.02 -16.82
C ASP A 144 4.24 1.35 -16.25
N ARG A 145 3.40 2.40 -16.29
CA ARG A 145 3.73 3.68 -15.66
C ARG A 145 3.93 3.57 -14.16
N LEU A 146 3.12 2.77 -13.48
CA LEU A 146 3.20 2.59 -12.02
C LEU A 146 4.43 1.79 -11.60
N CYS A 147 4.81 0.78 -12.37
CA CYS A 147 5.93 -0.11 -12.08
C CYS A 147 7.26 0.43 -12.63
N ALA A 148 7.26 1.26 -13.68
CA ALA A 148 8.46 1.76 -14.34
C ALA A 148 9.48 2.41 -13.38
N PRO A 149 9.12 3.26 -12.40
CA PRO A 149 10.09 3.84 -11.48
C PRO A 149 10.85 2.79 -10.65
N LEU A 150 10.20 1.68 -10.32
CA LEU A 150 10.76 0.59 -9.53
C LEU A 150 11.55 -0.41 -10.38
N LEU A 151 11.07 -0.66 -11.61
CA LEU A 151 11.70 -1.60 -12.54
C LEU A 151 12.88 -0.99 -13.31
N ARG A 152 12.86 0.31 -13.63
CA ARG A 152 13.91 0.99 -14.42
C ARG A 152 15.33 0.76 -13.88
N PRO A 153 15.61 0.89 -12.57
CA PRO A 153 16.94 0.63 -12.04
C PRO A 153 17.41 -0.82 -12.27
N ILE A 154 16.50 -1.78 -12.17
CA ILE A 154 16.80 -3.21 -12.32
C ILE A 154 16.95 -3.58 -13.81
N ARG A 155 16.10 -3.02 -14.68
CA ARG A 155 16.18 -3.17 -16.16
C ARG A 155 17.50 -2.66 -16.75
N ARG A 156 18.25 -1.81 -16.04
CA ARG A 156 19.60 -1.39 -16.47
C ARG A 156 20.63 -2.51 -16.37
N VAL A 157 20.41 -3.48 -15.47
CA VAL A 157 21.34 -4.59 -15.23
C VAL A 157 20.82 -5.88 -15.86
N ILE A 158 19.50 -6.09 -15.86
CA ILE A 158 18.87 -7.32 -16.33
C ILE A 158 18.16 -7.05 -17.66
N PRO A 159 18.66 -7.61 -18.79
CA PRO A 159 18.02 -7.43 -20.08
C PRO A 159 16.71 -8.25 -20.19
N LEU A 160 15.90 -7.91 -21.19
CA LEU A 160 14.74 -8.72 -21.57
C LEU A 160 15.22 -10.08 -22.11
N VAL A 161 14.65 -11.16 -21.61
CA VAL A 161 14.98 -12.52 -22.07
C VAL A 161 13.74 -13.11 -22.76
N GLY A 162 13.84 -13.39 -24.05
CA GLY A 162 12.73 -13.97 -24.82
C GLY A 162 11.46 -13.11 -24.86
N GLY A 163 11.60 -11.78 -24.77
CA GLY A 163 10.46 -10.85 -24.69
C GLY A 163 9.81 -10.75 -23.31
N VAL A 164 10.32 -11.47 -22.30
CA VAL A 164 9.84 -11.44 -20.92
C VAL A 164 10.73 -10.54 -20.06
N ASP A 165 10.09 -9.72 -19.23
CA ASP A 165 10.78 -8.83 -18.30
C ASP A 165 11.11 -9.52 -16.97
N LEU A 166 12.32 -10.09 -16.89
CA LEU A 166 12.84 -10.73 -15.68
C LEU A 166 13.07 -9.75 -14.52
N SER A 167 13.14 -8.43 -14.78
CA SER A 167 13.31 -7.44 -13.72
C SER A 167 12.15 -7.45 -12.71
N VAL A 168 10.96 -7.86 -13.15
CA VAL A 168 9.78 -8.00 -12.29
C VAL A 168 9.99 -9.11 -11.27
N LEU A 169 10.50 -10.27 -11.69
CA LEU A 169 10.76 -11.41 -10.81
C LEU A 169 11.81 -11.03 -9.75
N VAL A 170 12.90 -10.38 -10.18
CA VAL A 170 13.94 -9.93 -9.25
C VAL A 170 13.39 -8.93 -8.24
N LEU A 171 12.57 -7.97 -8.67
CA LEU A 171 11.95 -7.03 -7.75
C LEU A 171 10.99 -7.72 -6.76
N ILE A 172 10.19 -8.69 -7.22
CA ILE A 172 9.32 -9.49 -6.34
C ILE A 172 10.16 -10.21 -5.26
N ILE A 173 11.28 -10.83 -5.64
CA ILE A 173 12.18 -11.51 -4.70
C ILE A 173 12.74 -10.49 -3.68
N LEU A 174 13.19 -9.32 -4.12
CA LEU A 174 13.69 -8.27 -3.21
C LEU A 174 12.62 -7.79 -2.23
N LEU A 175 11.38 -7.60 -2.69
CA LEU A 175 10.26 -7.24 -1.83
C LEU A 175 9.94 -8.34 -0.82
N GLN A 176 10.02 -9.62 -1.23
CA GLN A 176 9.83 -10.76 -0.34
C GLN A 176 10.90 -10.83 0.74
N VAL A 177 12.17 -10.57 0.40
CA VAL A 177 13.25 -10.46 1.40
C VAL A 177 12.96 -9.32 2.38
N GLY A 178 12.49 -8.17 1.89
CA GLY A 178 12.06 -7.06 2.76
C GLY A 178 10.93 -7.46 3.72
N LEU A 179 9.97 -8.26 3.26
CA LEU A 179 8.90 -8.80 4.11
C LEU A 179 9.43 -9.79 5.15
N MET A 180 10.41 -10.64 4.81
CA MET A 180 11.03 -11.57 5.76
C MET A 180 11.78 -10.83 6.88
N ILE A 181 12.43 -9.71 6.56
CA ILE A 181 13.14 -8.88 7.55
C ILE A 181 12.14 -8.21 8.51
N LEU A 182 10.95 -7.88 8.03
CA LEU A 182 9.92 -7.22 8.85
C LEU A 182 9.37 -8.14 9.95
N GLY A 183 9.43 -9.47 9.75
CA GLY A 183 8.88 -10.49 10.64
C GLY A 183 7.40 -10.72 10.41
#